data_AF-A0A2V8HZH8-F1
#
_entry.id   AF-A0A2V8HZH8-F1
#
_cell.length_a   1.000
_cell.length_b   1.000
_cell.length_c   1.000
_cell.angle_alpha   90.00
_cell.angle_beta   90.00
_cell.angle_gamma   90.00
#
_symmetry.space_group_name_H-M   'P 1'
#
loop_
_entity.id
_entity.type
_entity.pdbx_description
1 polymer ?
#
loop_
_entity_poly.entity_id
_entity_poly.type
_entity_poly.pdbx_seq_one_letter_code
_entity_poly.pdbx_strand_id
1 'polypeptide(L)'
;MGTFRDALNVDCPYCHGGERPQQVDVNPRKDTARKMILLVRQINANFPGTGVFPEGTQLVTCYTCHRGDPHPVSWSNRRYELPAKR
;
A
#
# COMPACT_ATOMS: atom_id res chain seq x y z
N MET A 1 5.67 -2.32 10.93
CA MET A 1 5.54 -1.56 9.66
C MET A 1 6.62 -1.87 8.61
N GLY A 2 7.60 -2.76 8.87
CA GLY A 2 8.67 -3.05 7.89
C GLY A 2 8.14 -3.50 6.52
N THR A 3 7.12 -4.36 6.52
CA THR A 3 6.43 -4.85 5.31
C THR A 3 5.89 -3.75 4.39
N PHE A 4 5.49 -2.59 4.93
CA PHE A 4 5.01 -1.47 4.12
C PHE A 4 6.16 -0.64 3.55
N ARG A 5 7.23 -0.44 4.33
CA ARG A 5 8.44 0.25 3.83
C ARG A 5 9.04 -0.50 2.66
N ASP A 6 9.18 -1.82 2.79
CA ASP A 6 9.84 -2.65 1.79
C ASP A 6 8.98 -2.80 0.53
N ALA A 7 7.65 -2.92 0.69
CA ALA A 7 6.75 -3.09 -0.44
C ALA A 7 6.61 -1.84 -1.32
N LEU A 8 6.72 -0.65 -0.73
CA LEU A 8 6.55 0.66 -1.40
C LEU A 8 7.89 1.38 -1.62
N ASN A 9 8.99 0.86 -1.07
CA ASN A 9 10.32 1.50 -1.05
C ASN A 9 10.30 2.94 -0.48
N VAL A 10 9.71 3.11 0.70
CA VAL A 10 9.60 4.42 1.39
C VAL A 10 10.07 4.35 2.84
N ASP A 11 10.35 5.50 3.44
CA ASP A 11 10.69 5.62 4.87
C ASP A 11 9.49 5.92 5.78
N CYS A 12 9.63 5.70 7.09
CA CYS A 12 8.59 5.95 8.10
C CYS A 12 7.98 7.38 8.02
N PRO A 13 8.77 8.46 7.84
CA PRO A 13 8.25 9.82 7.75
C PRO A 13 7.31 10.05 6.56
N TYR A 14 7.38 9.20 5.52
CA TYR A 14 6.50 9.28 4.35
C TYR A 14 5.01 9.30 4.74
N CYS A 15 4.66 8.53 5.78
CA CYS A 15 3.31 8.47 6.36
C CYS A 15 3.21 9.10 7.75
N HIS A 16 4.27 9.03 8.57
CA HIS A 16 4.22 9.38 10.00
C HIS A 16 4.74 10.78 10.35
N GLY A 17 4.82 11.71 9.40
CA GLY A 17 5.12 13.13 9.68
C GLY A 17 6.56 13.45 10.08
N GLY A 18 7.40 12.46 10.40
CA GLY A 18 8.81 12.66 10.75
C GLY A 18 8.97 13.62 11.93
N GLU A 19 9.71 14.70 11.72
CA GLU A 19 9.92 15.78 12.71
C GLU A 19 8.66 16.65 12.95
N ARG A 20 7.58 16.42 12.19
CA ARG A 20 6.31 17.15 12.31
C ARG A 20 5.21 16.22 12.83
N PRO A 21 5.12 16.01 14.16
CA PRO A 21 4.21 15.04 14.76
C PRO A 21 2.72 15.34 14.47
N GLN A 22 2.35 16.61 14.25
CA GLN A 22 0.99 16.97 13.84
C GLN A 22 0.60 16.37 12.49
N GLN A 23 1.58 16.10 11.61
CA GLN A 23 1.36 15.45 10.32
C GLN A 23 1.11 13.95 10.43
N VAL A 24 1.27 13.35 11.62
CA VAL A 24 0.98 11.93 11.83
C VAL A 24 -0.46 11.61 11.49
N ASP A 25 -1.44 12.48 11.72
CA ASP A 25 -2.85 12.16 11.43
C ASP A 25 -3.49 12.98 10.31
N VAL A 26 -2.89 14.11 9.90
CA VAL A 26 -3.42 14.90 8.78
C VAL A 26 -2.80 14.54 7.43
N ASN A 27 -1.78 13.69 7.39
CA ASN A 27 -1.14 13.30 6.13
C ASN A 27 -2.08 12.39 5.31
N PRO A 28 -2.56 12.83 4.13
CA PRO A 28 -3.53 12.08 3.34
C PRO A 28 -3.01 10.72 2.88
N ARG A 29 -1.67 10.54 2.82
CA ARG A 29 -1.06 9.24 2.49
C ARG A 29 -1.34 8.19 3.56
N LYS A 30 -1.45 8.58 4.83
CA LYS A 30 -1.79 7.65 5.92
C LYS A 30 -3.22 7.16 5.79
N ASP A 31 -4.16 8.02 5.41
CA ASP A 31 -5.55 7.63 5.17
C ASP A 31 -5.69 6.73 3.95
N THR A 32 -4.96 7.02 2.86
CA THR A 32 -4.87 6.11 1.72
C THR A 32 -4.28 4.75 2.14
N ALA A 33 -3.20 4.74 2.92
CA ALA A 33 -2.61 3.49 3.42
C ALA A 33 -3.60 2.69 4.28
N ARG A 34 -4.37 3.33 5.16
CA ARG A 34 -5.45 2.69 5.95
C ARG A 34 -6.48 2.02 5.03
N LYS A 35 -6.91 2.69 3.96
CA LYS A 35 -7.85 2.13 2.96
C LYS A 35 -7.23 0.94 2.23
N MET A 36 -5.96 1.00 1.85
CA MET A 36 -5.27 -0.11 1.18
C MET A 36 -5.11 -1.33 2.09
N ILE A 37 -4.88 -1.13 3.40
CA ILE A 37 -4.87 -2.24 4.37
C ILE A 37 -6.22 -2.94 4.40
N LEU A 38 -7.33 -2.19 4.40
CA LEU A 38 -8.67 -2.76 4.34
C LEU A 38 -8.90 -3.52 3.03
N LEU A 39 -8.46 -2.95 1.90
CA LEU A 39 -8.56 -3.59 0.59
C LEU A 39 -7.85 -4.95 0.55
N VAL A 40 -6.59 -5.01 1.00
CA VAL A 40 -5.82 -6.26 1.03
C VAL A 40 -6.49 -7.31 1.92
N ARG A 41 -7.00 -6.90 3.10
CA ARG A 41 -7.76 -7.78 3.98
C ARG A 41 -9.01 -8.32 3.29
N GLN A 42 -9.75 -7.45 2.61
CA GLN A 42 -10.96 -7.82 1.89
C GLN A 42 -10.66 -8.78 0.73
N ILE A 43 -9.60 -8.52 -0.06
CA ILE A 43 -9.19 -9.41 -1.14
C ILE A 43 -8.85 -10.79 -0.59
N ASN A 44 -8.01 -10.87 0.45
CA ASN A 44 -7.60 -12.15 1.01
C ASN A 44 -8.74 -12.90 1.70
N ALA A 45 -9.72 -12.20 2.27
CA ALA A 45 -10.90 -12.83 2.86
C ALA A 45 -11.87 -13.37 1.79
N ASN A 46 -12.07 -12.62 0.71
CA ASN A 46 -13.01 -13.00 -0.36
C ASN A 46 -12.41 -14.00 -1.36
N PHE A 47 -11.08 -14.00 -1.50
CA PHE A 47 -10.33 -14.85 -2.40
C PHE A 47 -9.19 -15.54 -1.63
N PRO A 48 -9.50 -16.48 -0.71
CA PRO A 48 -8.50 -17.14 0.14
C PRO A 48 -7.50 -18.04 -0.63
N GLY A 49 -7.59 -18.06 -1.95
CA GLY A 49 -6.91 -19.00 -2.83
C GLY A 49 -7.62 -20.35 -2.85
N THR A 50 -7.60 -21.02 -3.99
CA THR A 50 -8.09 -22.40 -4.13
C THR A 50 -6.99 -23.44 -3.96
N GLY A 51 -5.74 -23.00 -3.78
CA GLY A 51 -4.60 -23.87 -3.45
C GLY A 51 -3.74 -24.39 -4.61
N VAL A 52 -3.58 -23.66 -5.73
CA VAL A 52 -2.56 -23.97 -6.77
C VAL A 52 -2.16 -22.62 -7.44
N PHE A 53 -0.92 -22.11 -7.55
CA PHE A 53 0.41 -22.63 -7.95
C PHE A 53 1.53 -21.69 -7.40
N PRO A 54 2.72 -22.17 -6.96
CA PRO A 54 3.00 -23.51 -6.43
C PRO A 54 2.19 -23.70 -5.13
N GLU A 55 1.87 -24.94 -4.75
CA GLU A 55 1.01 -25.28 -3.59
C GLU A 55 1.14 -24.30 -2.42
N GLY A 56 0.03 -23.64 -2.04
CA GLY A 56 0.03 -22.67 -0.96
C GLY A 56 -1.16 -21.71 -0.96
N THR A 57 -1.33 -21.01 0.17
CA THR A 57 -2.33 -19.94 0.30
C THR A 57 -1.93 -18.76 -0.59
N GLN A 58 -2.76 -18.44 -1.58
CA GLN A 58 -2.54 -17.29 -2.46
C GLN A 58 -2.99 -16.02 -1.72
N LEU A 59 -2.06 -15.36 -1.03
CA LEU A 59 -2.34 -14.07 -0.38
C LEU A 59 -1.80 -12.92 -1.21
N VAL A 60 -2.64 -11.91 -1.38
CA VAL A 60 -2.20 -10.60 -1.85
C VAL A 60 -1.50 -9.87 -0.72
N THR A 61 -0.35 -9.28 -1.04
CA THR A 61 0.38 -8.38 -0.16
C THR A 61 0.50 -7.02 -0.81
N CYS A 62 1.03 -6.04 -0.08
CA CYS A 62 1.31 -4.72 -0.64
C CYS A 62 2.27 -4.82 -1.84
N TYR A 63 3.27 -5.71 -1.77
CA TYR A 63 4.26 -5.89 -2.83
C TYR A 63 3.67 -6.46 -4.12
N THR A 64 2.58 -7.24 -4.03
CA THR A 64 1.90 -7.83 -5.20
C THR A 64 1.53 -6.78 -6.25
N CYS A 65 1.11 -5.59 -5.81
CA CYS A 65 0.77 -4.48 -6.70
C CYS A 65 1.86 -3.40 -6.76
N HIS A 66 2.44 -3.04 -5.62
CA HIS A 66 3.38 -1.92 -5.53
C HIS A 66 4.74 -2.24 -6.12
N ARG A 67 5.25 -3.47 -5.95
CA ARG A 67 6.52 -3.94 -6.52
C ARG A 67 7.70 -2.98 -6.28
N GLY A 68 7.76 -2.33 -5.11
CA GLY A 68 8.79 -1.36 -4.76
C GLY A 68 8.52 0.07 -5.24
N ASP A 69 7.33 0.37 -5.77
CA ASP A 69 6.89 1.72 -6.10
C ASP A 69 5.75 2.18 -5.15
N PRO A 70 5.77 3.43 -4.64
CA PRO A 70 4.68 3.97 -3.84
C PRO A 70 3.31 3.95 -4.53
N HIS A 71 3.27 3.83 -5.87
CA HIS A 71 2.05 3.70 -6.67
C HIS A 71 2.13 2.49 -7.59
N PRO A 72 1.12 1.61 -7.61
CA PRO A 72 1.12 0.46 -8.52
C PRO A 72 1.17 0.88 -9.99
N VAL A 73 2.05 0.22 -10.76
CA VAL A 73 2.09 0.37 -12.22
C VAL A 73 0.92 -0.39 -12.84
N SER A 74 -0.18 0.31 -13.15
CA SER A 74 -1.26 -0.25 -13.96
C SER A 74 -1.21 0.33 -15.38
N TRP A 75 -1.57 -0.49 -16.36
CA TRP A 75 -1.45 -0.14 -17.79
C TRP A 75 -2.32 1.05 -18.21
N SER A 76 -3.35 1.41 -17.42
CA SER A 76 -4.22 2.58 -17.63
C SER A 76 -3.87 3.80 -16.78
N ASN A 77 -2.89 3.71 -15.87
CA ASN A 77 -2.40 4.84 -15.09
C ASN A 77 -1.40 5.65 -15.94
N ARG A 78 -1.94 6.54 -16.77
CA ARG A 78 -1.21 7.70 -17.24
C ARG A 78 -0.92 8.58 -16.01
N ARG A 79 0.27 8.39 -15.42
CA ARG A 79 0.89 9.24 -14.39
C ARG A 79 -0.11 9.77 -13.36
N TYR A 80 -0.40 8.99 -12.32
CA TYR A 80 -1.10 9.47 -11.13
C TYR A 80 -0.43 10.78 -10.64
N GLU A 81 -1.09 11.90 -10.89
CA GLU A 81 -0.67 13.20 -10.38
C GLU A 81 -0.92 13.20 -8.87
N LEU A 82 0.12 13.51 -8.10
CA LEU A 82 0.03 13.55 -6.65
C LEU A 82 -1.11 14.49 -6.22
N PRO A 83 -1.90 14.13 -5.19
CA PRO A 83 -2.96 14.99 -4.69
C PRO A 83 -2.35 16.33 -4.26
N ALA A 84 -2.97 17.44 -4.69
CA ALA A 84 -2.51 18.78 -4.38
C ALA A 84 -2.34 18.95 -2.86
N LYS A 85 -1.25 19.60 -2.44
CA LYS A 85 -1.06 19.97 -1.03
C LYS A 85 -2.22 20.89 -0.63
N ARG A 86 -3.00 20.46 0.35
CA ARG A 86 -3.96 21.34 1.02
C ARG A 86 -3.24 22.30 1.95
#